data_AF-A0A2W7CCA9-F1
#
_entry.id   AF-A0A2W7CCA9-F1
#
_cell.length_a   1.000
_cell.length_b   1.000
_cell.length_c   1.000
_cell.angle_alpha   90.00
_cell.angle_beta   90.00
_cell.angle_gamma   90.00
#
_symmetry.space_group_name_H-M   'P 1'
#
loop_
_entity.id
_entity.type
_entity.pdbx_description
1 polymer ?
#
loop_
_entity_poly.entity_id
_entity_poly.type
_entity_poly.pdbx_seq_one_letter_code
_entity_poly.pdbx_strand_id
1 'polypeptide(L)'
;MPQPLIYEQLRDLGFMISTGQINRILIEGKDRFHQEQQSVLRVGLETATYIQVDDTGARHQGRNGYCTAIGNEWFACFSSRERKSRRNFLEVLQGGSPCYVLNEAAQQYLETQRLAAKYWATLRFSDQVLASDAMAWQACLSDLGIVSATAVRVITEAALLGGCLAQGIRDDLRILSDGAGQFNLLHHGLCWVHAERALRR
;
A
#
# COMPACT_ATOMS: atom_id res chain seq x y z
N MET A 1 -13.05 -2.60 -20.23
CA MET A 1 -13.77 -2.17 -21.44
C MET A 1 -13.13 -0.89 -21.97
N PRO A 2 -12.63 -0.87 -23.22
CA PRO A 2 -12.03 0.32 -23.81
C PRO A 2 -13.09 1.36 -24.17
N GLN A 3 -12.72 2.64 -24.15
CA GLN A 3 -13.62 3.78 -24.38
C GLN A 3 -14.47 3.69 -25.68
N PRO A 4 -13.93 3.21 -26.82
CA PRO A 4 -14.74 3.03 -28.04
C PRO A 4 -15.93 2.08 -27.84
N LEU A 5 -15.74 0.98 -27.12
CA LEU A 5 -16.84 0.04 -26.83
C LEU A 5 -17.90 0.67 -25.91
N ILE A 6 -17.50 1.54 -24.97
CA ILE A 6 -18.45 2.30 -24.14
C ILE A 6 -19.30 3.21 -25.02
N TYR A 7 -18.66 3.89 -25.98
CA TYR A 7 -19.34 4.80 -26.90
C TYR A 7 -20.33 4.06 -27.80
N GLU A 8 -19.94 2.93 -28.38
CA GLU A 8 -20.82 2.08 -29.20
C GLU A 8 -22.03 1.61 -28.41
N GLN A 9 -21.83 1.06 -27.20
CA GLN A 9 -22.94 0.61 -26.35
C GLN A 9 -23.91 1.74 -25.98
N LEU A 10 -23.42 2.93 -25.65
CA LEU A 10 -24.28 4.06 -25.33
C LEU A 10 -25.09 4.52 -26.55
N ARG A 11 -24.50 4.48 -27.75
CA ARG A 11 -25.22 4.79 -29.00
C ARG A 11 -26.30 3.76 -29.32
N ASP A 12 -26.01 2.47 -29.15
CA ASP A 12 -26.97 1.38 -29.38
C ASP A 12 -28.16 1.46 -28.43
N LEU A 13 -27.95 1.96 -27.21
CA LEU A 13 -29.01 2.25 -26.23
C LEU A 13 -29.76 3.57 -26.49
N GLY A 14 -29.42 4.30 -27.56
CA GLY A 14 -30.08 5.55 -27.95
C GLY A 14 -29.58 6.82 -27.25
N PHE A 15 -28.47 6.76 -26.50
CA PHE A 15 -27.90 7.94 -25.86
C PHE A 15 -27.15 8.82 -26.88
N MET A 16 -27.50 10.10 -26.92
CA MET A 16 -26.76 11.12 -27.67
C MET A 16 -25.63 11.69 -26.81
N ILE A 17 -24.43 11.13 -26.95
CA ILE A 17 -23.24 11.54 -26.18
C ILE A 17 -22.02 11.61 -27.11
N SER A 18 -21.09 12.54 -26.87
CA SER A 18 -19.83 12.61 -27.60
C SER A 18 -18.73 11.78 -26.93
N THR A 19 -17.72 11.37 -27.70
CA THR A 19 -16.53 10.70 -27.16
C THR A 19 -15.77 11.57 -26.14
N GLY A 20 -15.77 12.90 -26.34
CA GLY A 20 -15.20 13.86 -25.40
C GLY A 20 -15.97 13.91 -24.06
N GLN A 21 -17.30 13.84 -24.09
CA GLN A 21 -18.11 13.73 -22.87
C GLN A 21 -17.84 12.42 -22.12
N ILE A 22 -17.73 11.30 -22.83
CA ILE A 22 -17.36 10.02 -22.21
C ILE A 22 -15.97 10.13 -21.56
N ASN A 23 -14.98 10.69 -22.25
CA ASN A 23 -13.64 10.90 -21.70
C ASN A 23 -13.68 11.70 -20.40
N ARG A 24 -14.40 12.82 -20.41
CA ARG A 24 -14.62 13.68 -19.24
C ARG A 24 -15.26 12.91 -18.09
N ILE A 25 -16.32 12.15 -18.35
CA ILE A 25 -16.98 11.32 -17.34
C ILE A 25 -16.03 10.26 -16.77
N LEU A 26 -15.14 9.68 -17.58
CA LEU A 26 -14.25 8.60 -17.14
C LEU A 26 -13.02 9.10 -16.37
N ILE A 27 -12.53 10.31 -16.63
CA ILE A 27 -11.21 10.76 -16.13
C ILE A 27 -11.32 11.96 -15.18
N GLU A 28 -12.31 12.84 -15.34
CA GLU A 28 -12.45 14.03 -14.51
C GLU A 28 -13.37 13.80 -13.29
N GLY A 29 -13.23 14.66 -12.27
CA GLY A 29 -14.16 14.71 -11.13
C GLY A 29 -14.15 13.45 -10.27
N LYS A 30 -12.98 12.86 -10.04
CA LYS A 30 -12.82 11.57 -9.34
C LYS A 30 -12.61 11.64 -7.84
N ASP A 31 -12.51 12.85 -7.29
CA ASP A 31 -12.20 13.07 -5.87
C ASP A 31 -13.17 12.32 -4.95
N ARG A 32 -14.47 12.34 -5.24
CA ARG A 32 -15.47 11.59 -4.45
C ARG A 32 -15.22 10.08 -4.46
N PHE A 33 -14.81 9.52 -5.60
CA PHE A 33 -14.55 8.08 -5.74
C PHE A 33 -13.23 7.70 -5.06
N HIS A 34 -12.24 8.60 -5.06
CA HIS A 34 -11.01 8.42 -4.30
C HIS A 34 -11.26 8.46 -2.79
N GLN A 35 -12.09 9.40 -2.31
CA GLN A 35 -12.50 9.47 -0.90
C GLN A 35 -13.30 8.23 -0.47
N GLU A 36 -14.22 7.77 -1.33
CA GLU A 36 -14.98 6.54 -1.11
C GLU A 36 -14.05 5.33 -1.04
N GLN A 37 -13.13 5.17 -2.00
CA GLN A 37 -12.14 4.09 -1.99
C GLN A 37 -11.28 4.11 -0.72
N GLN A 38 -10.79 5.29 -0.29
CA GLN A 38 -10.02 5.43 0.94
C GLN A 38 -10.83 5.02 2.18
N SER A 39 -12.11 5.39 2.23
CA SER A 39 -13.00 5.04 3.34
C SER A 39 -13.26 3.54 3.38
N VAL A 40 -13.52 2.92 2.23
CA VAL A 40 -13.69 1.46 2.10
C VAL A 40 -12.43 0.73 2.53
N LEU A 41 -11.26 1.17 2.07
CA LEU A 41 -9.97 0.56 2.44
C LEU A 41 -9.72 0.64 3.93
N ARG A 42 -9.93 1.82 4.52
CA ARG A 42 -9.73 2.04 5.96
C ARG A 42 -10.62 1.13 6.80
N VAL A 43 -11.93 1.18 6.58
CA VAL A 43 -12.89 0.36 7.34
C VAL A 43 -12.66 -1.13 7.09
N GLY A 44 -12.34 -1.50 5.84
CA GLY A 44 -11.98 -2.86 5.47
C GLY A 44 -10.78 -3.37 6.25
N LEU A 45 -9.71 -2.57 6.36
CA LEU A 45 -8.50 -2.95 7.10
C LEU A 45 -8.66 -2.93 8.63
N GLU A 46 -9.44 -2.00 9.18
CA GLU A 46 -9.73 -1.94 10.62
C GLU A 46 -10.49 -3.19 11.12
N THR A 47 -11.33 -3.79 10.26
CA THR A 47 -12.18 -4.93 10.61
C THR A 47 -11.65 -6.28 10.11
N ALA A 48 -10.75 -6.29 9.13
CA ALA A 48 -10.26 -7.50 8.52
C ALA A 48 -9.40 -8.35 9.47
N THR A 49 -9.68 -9.64 9.53
CA THR A 49 -8.78 -10.65 10.12
C THR A 49 -7.76 -11.18 9.12
N TYR A 50 -8.04 -11.01 7.82
CA TYR A 50 -7.15 -11.31 6.71
C TYR A 50 -7.41 -10.40 5.50
N ILE A 51 -6.36 -10.23 4.68
CA ILE A 51 -6.43 -9.64 3.34
C ILE A 51 -5.69 -10.52 2.34
N GLN A 52 -6.15 -10.50 1.10
CA GLN A 52 -5.44 -10.98 -0.08
C GLN A 52 -4.84 -9.78 -0.81
N VAL A 53 -3.59 -9.91 -1.22
CA VAL A 53 -2.85 -8.86 -1.91
C VAL A 53 -2.09 -9.40 -3.11
N ASP A 54 -2.12 -8.64 -4.20
CA ASP A 54 -1.37 -8.95 -5.42
C ASP A 54 -0.93 -7.66 -6.14
N ASP A 55 0.17 -7.72 -6.87
CA ASP A 55 0.63 -6.63 -7.73
C ASP A 55 0.55 -7.05 -9.19
N THR A 56 -0.27 -6.35 -9.98
CA THR A 56 -0.33 -6.52 -11.43
C THR A 56 0.37 -5.38 -12.17
N GLY A 57 0.91 -5.66 -13.35
CA GLY A 57 1.55 -4.66 -14.19
C GLY A 57 0.56 -3.64 -14.75
N ALA A 58 0.82 -2.36 -14.55
CA ALA A 58 0.00 -1.24 -15.01
C ALA A 58 0.85 -0.28 -15.87
N ARG A 59 1.37 -0.80 -17.00
CA ARG A 59 2.22 -0.01 -17.90
C ARG A 59 1.42 1.13 -18.54
N HIS A 60 1.92 2.36 -18.42
CA HIS A 60 1.27 3.56 -18.94
C HIS A 60 2.29 4.42 -19.70
N GLN A 61 1.96 4.79 -20.95
CA GLN A 61 2.83 5.60 -21.81
C GLN A 61 4.28 5.09 -21.90
N GLY A 62 4.44 3.77 -22.04
CA GLY A 62 5.76 3.14 -22.13
C GLY A 62 6.50 3.00 -20.79
N ARG A 63 6.03 3.63 -19.70
CA ARG A 63 6.58 3.52 -18.35
C ARG A 63 5.89 2.38 -17.59
N ASN A 64 6.68 1.55 -16.92
CA ASN A 64 6.14 0.50 -16.08
C ASN A 64 5.51 1.11 -14.83
N GLY A 65 4.36 0.56 -14.44
CA GLY A 65 3.68 0.86 -13.20
C GLY A 65 3.13 -0.45 -12.63
N TYR A 66 2.63 -0.38 -11.40
CA TYR A 66 2.07 -1.50 -10.69
C TYR A 66 0.74 -1.09 -10.08
N CYS A 67 -0.26 -1.96 -10.18
CA CYS A 67 -1.52 -1.82 -9.48
C CYS A 67 -1.58 -2.87 -8.39
N THR A 68 -1.60 -2.42 -7.14
CA THR A 68 -1.79 -3.28 -5.99
C THR A 68 -3.28 -3.49 -5.79
N ALA A 69 -3.74 -4.74 -5.87
CA ALA A 69 -5.07 -5.16 -5.48
C ALA A 69 -5.03 -5.62 -4.02
N ILE A 70 -5.94 -5.11 -3.20
CA ILE A 70 -6.09 -5.47 -1.78
C ILE A 70 -7.56 -5.76 -1.52
N GLY A 71 -7.87 -6.85 -0.84
CA GLY A 71 -9.25 -7.13 -0.46
C GLY A 71 -9.45 -8.45 0.26
N ASN A 72 -10.71 -8.73 0.57
CA ASN A 72 -11.18 -10.02 1.06
C ASN A 72 -12.63 -10.23 0.58
N GLU A 73 -13.41 -11.08 1.24
CA GLU A 73 -14.82 -11.32 0.87
C GLU A 73 -15.72 -10.07 1.01
N TRP A 74 -15.30 -9.06 1.79
CA TRP A 74 -16.10 -7.88 2.13
C TRP A 74 -15.75 -6.63 1.31
N PHE A 75 -14.50 -6.51 0.84
CA PHE A 75 -14.07 -5.33 0.10
C PHE A 75 -12.96 -5.63 -0.90
N ALA A 76 -12.83 -4.75 -1.90
CA ALA A 76 -11.71 -4.73 -2.83
C ALA A 76 -11.31 -3.29 -3.14
N CYS A 77 -10.00 -3.03 -3.12
CA CYS A 77 -9.39 -1.74 -3.38
C CYS A 77 -8.19 -1.91 -4.32
N PHE A 78 -7.97 -0.91 -5.16
CA PHE A 78 -6.93 -0.93 -6.19
C PHE A 78 -6.15 0.37 -6.14
N SER A 79 -4.83 0.28 -6.02
CA SER A 79 -3.95 1.45 -5.96
C SER A 79 -2.81 1.32 -6.96
N SER A 80 -2.68 2.31 -7.84
CA SER A 80 -1.59 2.36 -8.82
C SER A 80 -0.40 3.16 -8.29
N ARG A 81 0.80 2.61 -8.45
CA ARG A 81 2.09 3.21 -8.07
C ARG A 81 3.15 2.93 -9.13
N GLU A 82 4.18 3.76 -9.20
CA GLU A 82 5.25 3.62 -10.19
C GLU A 82 6.23 2.49 -9.86
N ARG A 83 6.29 2.04 -8.61
CA ARG A 83 7.31 1.09 -8.13
C ARG A 83 6.68 -0.04 -7.32
N LYS A 84 7.31 -1.21 -7.37
CA LYS A 84 7.02 -2.36 -6.51
C LYS A 84 7.99 -2.35 -5.33
N SER A 85 7.49 -2.07 -4.12
CA SER A 85 8.30 -2.03 -2.90
C SER A 85 7.45 -2.22 -1.64
N ARG A 86 8.06 -2.66 -0.54
CA ARG A 86 7.37 -2.79 0.76
C ARG A 86 6.89 -1.43 1.28
N ARG A 87 7.73 -0.40 1.14
CA ARG A 87 7.35 0.98 1.43
C ARG A 87 6.03 1.37 0.74
N ASN A 88 5.92 1.12 -0.56
CA ASN A 88 4.72 1.45 -1.31
C ASN A 88 3.51 0.67 -0.80
N PHE A 89 3.68 -0.61 -0.50
CA PHE A 89 2.61 -1.44 0.07
C PHE A 89 2.12 -0.88 1.41
N LEU A 90 3.03 -0.52 2.31
CA LEU A 90 2.69 0.10 3.60
C LEU A 90 1.99 1.47 3.42
N GLU A 91 2.43 2.29 2.47
CA GLU A 91 1.75 3.56 2.14
C GLU A 91 0.34 3.32 1.56
N VAL A 92 0.13 2.22 0.82
CA VAL A 92 -1.19 1.82 0.33
C VAL A 92 -2.09 1.37 1.48
N LEU A 93 -1.59 0.59 2.44
CA LEU A 93 -2.36 0.18 3.63
C LEU A 93 -2.87 1.38 4.44
N GLN A 94 -2.16 2.50 4.41
CA GLN A 94 -2.57 3.75 5.07
C GLN A 94 -3.50 4.64 4.21
N GLY A 95 -4.04 4.12 3.10
CA GLY A 95 -4.99 4.85 2.25
C GLY A 95 -4.41 6.11 1.59
N GLY A 96 -3.08 6.22 1.48
CA GLY A 96 -2.43 7.42 0.94
C GLY A 96 -2.33 8.60 1.92
N SER A 97 -2.59 8.37 3.21
CA SER A 97 -2.31 9.31 4.30
C SER A 97 -1.17 8.78 5.16
N PRO A 98 0.10 8.86 4.68
CA PRO A 98 1.23 8.24 5.35
C PRO A 98 1.45 8.87 6.73
N CYS A 99 1.65 8.01 7.71
CA CYS A 99 1.93 8.29 9.09
C CYS A 99 3.17 7.49 9.46
N TYR A 100 4.16 8.18 10.02
CA TYR A 100 5.44 7.60 10.40
C TYR A 100 5.54 7.60 11.92
N VAL A 101 5.51 6.41 12.51
CA VAL A 101 5.52 6.20 13.96
C VAL A 101 6.56 5.14 14.29
N LEU A 102 7.51 5.46 15.15
CA LEU A 102 8.46 4.47 15.67
C LEU A 102 7.93 3.89 16.99
N ASN A 103 6.84 3.13 16.96
CA ASN A 103 6.30 2.47 18.14
C ASN A 103 6.96 1.10 18.41
N GLU A 104 6.42 0.35 19.36
CA GLU A 104 6.91 -1.00 19.70
C GLU A 104 6.94 -1.94 18.49
N ALA A 105 5.92 -1.91 17.62
CA ALA A 105 5.90 -2.74 16.42
C ALA A 105 6.99 -2.34 15.40
N ALA A 106 7.29 -1.05 15.29
CA ALA A 106 8.43 -0.59 14.49
C ALA A 106 9.75 -1.11 15.07
N GLN A 107 9.88 -1.14 16.41
CA GLN A 107 11.04 -1.72 17.08
C GLN A 107 11.18 -3.22 16.76
N GLN A 108 10.12 -4.00 16.99
CA GLN A 108 10.09 -5.44 16.71
C GLN A 108 10.40 -5.73 15.24
N TYR A 109 9.84 -4.95 14.32
CA TYR A 109 10.20 -5.04 12.91
C TYR A 109 11.69 -4.84 12.72
N LEU A 110 12.29 -3.78 13.27
CA LEU A 110 13.71 -3.49 13.14
C LEU A 110 14.62 -4.56 13.76
N GLU A 111 14.19 -5.26 14.81
CA GLU A 111 14.94 -6.38 15.41
C GLU A 111 15.07 -7.57 14.45
N THR A 112 14.06 -7.80 13.60
CA THR A 112 14.15 -8.80 12.52
C THR A 112 15.06 -8.36 11.36
N GLN A 113 15.44 -7.08 11.35
CA GLN A 113 16.27 -6.49 10.31
C GLN A 113 17.71 -6.34 10.82
N ARG A 114 18.70 -6.49 9.94
CA ARG A 114 20.11 -6.34 10.29
C ARG A 114 20.51 -4.86 10.40
N LEU A 115 19.91 -4.13 11.35
CA LEU A 115 20.20 -2.71 11.58
C LEU A 115 21.46 -2.56 12.43
N ALA A 116 22.41 -1.74 11.98
CA ALA A 116 23.65 -1.49 12.71
C ALA A 116 23.42 -0.79 14.05
N ALA A 117 24.17 -1.17 15.08
CA ALA A 117 24.07 -0.65 16.46
C ALA A 117 24.09 0.89 16.56
N LYS A 118 24.82 1.56 15.67
CA LYS A 118 24.89 3.03 15.65
C LYS A 118 23.52 3.70 15.42
N TYR A 119 22.61 3.06 14.68
CA TYR A 119 21.27 3.58 14.45
C TYR A 119 20.36 3.28 15.63
N TRP A 120 20.50 2.11 16.27
CA TRP A 120 19.79 1.80 17.51
C TRP A 120 20.01 2.85 18.61
N ALA A 121 21.23 3.38 18.72
CA ALA A 121 21.55 4.43 19.68
C ALA A 121 20.82 5.77 19.42
N THR A 122 20.45 6.06 18.17
CA THR A 122 19.80 7.33 17.80
C THR A 122 18.28 7.24 17.79
N LEU A 123 17.71 6.06 17.54
CA LEU A 123 16.26 5.86 17.51
C LEU A 123 15.65 5.98 18.91
N ARG A 124 14.43 6.52 18.97
CA ARG A 124 13.58 6.57 20.16
C ARG A 124 12.23 6.01 19.79
N PHE A 125 11.72 5.10 20.62
CA PHE A 125 10.47 4.41 20.36
C PHE A 125 9.34 4.98 21.23
N SER A 126 8.23 5.34 20.59
CA SER A 126 7.02 5.88 21.21
C SER A 126 5.86 5.87 20.22
N ASP A 127 4.64 6.04 20.71
CA ASP A 127 3.44 6.20 19.85
C ASP A 127 3.30 7.61 19.25
N GLN A 128 4.32 8.46 19.39
CA GLN A 128 4.31 9.79 18.80
C GLN A 128 4.43 9.71 17.26
N VAL A 129 3.55 10.43 16.57
CA VAL A 129 3.67 10.68 15.13
C VAL A 129 4.86 11.58 14.86
N LEU A 130 5.86 11.06 14.14
CA LEU A 130 7.10 11.77 13.80
C LEU A 130 6.97 12.55 12.49
N ALA A 131 6.15 12.06 11.56
CA ALA A 131 5.85 12.73 10.30
C ALA A 131 4.51 12.26 9.72
N SER A 132 3.90 13.10 8.90
CA SER A 132 2.65 12.85 8.17
C SER A 132 2.82 12.89 6.64
N ASP A 133 4.06 13.04 6.17
CA ASP A 133 4.41 13.04 4.75
C ASP A 133 5.89 12.66 4.55
N ALA A 134 6.23 12.31 3.31
CA ALA A 134 7.56 11.82 2.97
C ALA A 134 8.67 12.87 3.11
N MET A 135 8.35 14.17 2.98
CA MET A 135 9.32 15.25 3.09
C MET A 135 9.68 15.49 4.56
N ALA A 136 8.68 15.60 5.43
CA ALA A 136 8.87 15.70 6.87
C ALA A 136 9.61 14.48 7.43
N TRP A 137 9.29 13.28 6.94
CA TRP A 137 9.99 12.07 7.33
C TRP A 137 11.47 12.08 6.92
N GLN A 138 11.77 12.55 5.70
CA GLN A 138 13.14 12.65 5.23
C GLN A 138 13.95 13.67 6.04
N ALA A 139 13.33 14.76 6.48
CA ALA A 139 13.95 15.72 7.40
C ALA A 139 14.28 15.06 8.74
N CYS A 140 13.32 14.34 9.34
CA CYS A 140 13.53 13.58 10.58
C CYS A 140 14.72 12.60 10.49
N LEU A 141 14.82 11.84 9.40
CA LEU A 141 15.96 10.94 9.18
C LEU A 141 17.29 11.69 9.06
N SER A 142 17.28 12.86 8.42
CA SER A 142 18.48 13.68 8.23
C SER A 142 18.97 14.26 9.56
N ASP A 143 18.05 14.73 10.40
CA ASP A 143 18.35 15.26 11.75
C ASP A 143 18.94 14.16 12.67
N LEU A 144 18.50 12.91 12.48
CA LEU A 144 19.04 11.74 13.19
C LEU A 144 20.36 11.22 12.58
N GLY A 145 20.88 11.85 11.52
CA GLY A 145 22.10 11.43 10.82
C GLY A 145 21.95 10.12 10.03
N ILE A 146 20.73 9.72 9.69
CA ILE A 146 20.42 8.48 8.98
C ILE A 146 20.38 8.76 7.47
N VAL A 147 21.53 8.59 6.81
CA VAL A 147 21.68 8.87 5.37
C VAL A 147 21.94 7.63 4.51
N SER A 148 22.30 6.50 5.14
CA SER A 148 22.55 5.25 4.41
C SER A 148 21.26 4.73 3.77
N ALA A 149 21.27 4.48 2.46
CA ALA A 149 20.10 4.01 1.72
C ALA A 149 19.46 2.75 2.37
N THR A 150 20.26 1.81 2.85
CA THR A 150 19.76 0.61 3.55
C THR A 150 19.08 0.96 4.87
N ALA A 151 19.68 1.84 5.68
CA ALA A 151 19.11 2.26 6.95
C ALA A 151 17.83 3.09 6.75
N VAL A 152 17.87 4.06 5.83
CA VAL A 152 16.72 4.86 5.41
C VAL A 152 15.57 3.94 5.00
N ARG A 153 15.81 2.97 4.10
CA ARG A 153 14.78 2.03 3.65
C ARG A 153 14.14 1.29 4.81
N VAL A 154 14.95 0.62 5.62
CA VAL A 154 14.45 -0.29 6.66
C VAL A 154 13.75 0.48 7.79
N ILE A 155 14.30 1.63 8.21
CA ILE A 155 13.69 2.48 9.24
C ILE A 155 12.41 3.14 8.73
N THR A 156 12.35 3.50 7.44
CA THR A 156 11.12 4.00 6.81
C THR A 156 10.03 2.93 6.77
N GLU A 157 10.39 1.70 6.39
CA GLU A 157 9.45 0.56 6.43
C GLU A 157 8.93 0.31 7.85
N ALA A 158 9.81 0.36 8.86
CA ALA A 158 9.43 0.23 10.26
C ALA A 158 8.45 1.33 10.71
N ALA A 159 8.77 2.59 10.39
CA ALA A 159 7.95 3.72 10.79
C ALA A 159 6.56 3.72 10.11
N LEU A 160 6.49 3.31 8.85
CA LEU A 160 5.22 3.13 8.15
C LEU A 160 4.41 1.96 8.69
N LEU A 161 5.06 0.86 9.10
CA LEU A 161 4.38 -0.25 9.76
C LEU A 161 3.81 0.19 11.11
N GLY A 162 4.58 0.92 11.91
CA GLY A 162 4.10 1.51 13.16
C GLY A 162 2.90 2.44 12.93
N GLY A 163 2.95 3.25 11.86
CA GLY A 163 1.83 4.09 11.44
C GLY A 163 0.58 3.31 11.03
N CYS A 164 0.73 2.19 10.31
CA CYS A 164 -0.38 1.29 9.97
C CYS A 164 -1.13 0.82 11.23
N LEU A 165 -0.39 0.35 12.23
CA LEU A 165 -0.98 -0.16 13.47
C LEU A 165 -1.56 0.97 14.34
N ALA A 166 -0.89 2.13 14.39
CA ALA A 166 -1.42 3.31 15.07
C ALA A 166 -2.73 3.83 14.45
N GLN A 167 -2.97 3.55 13.16
CA GLN A 167 -4.22 3.86 12.46
C GLN A 167 -5.32 2.79 12.63
N GLY A 168 -5.09 1.74 13.42
CA GLY A 168 -6.09 0.73 13.75
C GLY A 168 -6.01 -0.56 12.92
N ILE A 169 -4.97 -0.73 12.09
CA ILE A 169 -4.70 -2.04 11.50
C ILE A 169 -4.26 -2.99 12.61
N ARG A 170 -4.83 -4.19 12.63
CA ARG A 170 -4.51 -5.21 13.63
C ARG A 170 -3.07 -5.71 13.46
N ASP A 171 -2.38 -5.90 14.57
CA ASP A 171 -1.05 -6.53 14.60
C ASP A 171 -1.09 -8.00 14.16
N ASP A 172 -2.21 -8.68 14.40
CA ASP A 172 -2.46 -10.06 13.97
C ASP A 172 -3.07 -10.20 12.55
N LEU A 173 -3.08 -9.13 11.75
CA LEU A 173 -3.63 -9.16 10.39
C LEU A 173 -2.88 -10.18 9.52
N ARG A 174 -3.65 -11.10 8.92
CA ARG A 174 -3.11 -12.13 8.02
C ARG A 174 -3.04 -11.59 6.59
N ILE A 175 -1.85 -11.59 6.00
CA ILE A 175 -1.62 -11.11 4.63
C ILE A 175 -1.35 -12.29 3.72
N LEU A 176 -2.25 -12.56 2.77
CA LEU A 176 -2.13 -13.64 1.80
C LEU A 176 -1.64 -13.09 0.45
N SER A 177 -0.55 -13.63 -0.10
CA SER A 177 -0.04 -13.20 -1.42
C SER A 177 0.66 -14.30 -2.20
N ASP A 178 1.25 -13.96 -3.35
CA ASP A 178 2.12 -14.84 -4.14
C ASP A 178 3.46 -15.21 -3.47
N GLY A 179 3.77 -14.63 -2.31
CA GLY A 179 5.04 -14.79 -1.62
C GLY A 179 6.09 -13.74 -1.97
N ALA A 180 5.73 -12.70 -2.74
CA ALA A 180 6.63 -11.61 -3.03
C ALA A 180 7.01 -10.83 -1.75
N GLY A 181 8.31 -10.57 -1.58
CA GLY A 181 8.87 -10.10 -0.31
C GLY A 181 8.32 -8.77 0.20
N GLN A 182 7.76 -7.92 -0.67
CA GLN A 182 7.13 -6.66 -0.23
C GLN A 182 5.87 -6.87 0.62
N PHE A 183 5.20 -8.01 0.49
CA PHE A 183 4.01 -8.38 1.26
C PHE A 183 4.33 -9.19 2.53
N ASN A 184 5.59 -9.61 2.71
CA ASN A 184 6.03 -10.36 3.89
C ASN A 184 6.17 -9.42 5.10
N LEU A 185 5.05 -9.23 5.79
CA LEU A 185 4.80 -8.38 6.95
C LEU A 185 3.74 -9.07 7.83
N LEU A 186 3.72 -8.74 9.12
CA LEU A 186 2.77 -9.29 10.10
C LEU A 186 2.69 -10.83 9.99
N HIS A 187 1.48 -11.39 9.88
CA HIS A 187 1.26 -12.80 9.64
C HIS A 187 1.10 -13.08 8.14
N HIS A 188 2.22 -13.27 7.44
CA HIS A 188 2.21 -13.56 6.01
C HIS A 188 1.93 -15.04 5.70
N GLY A 189 1.09 -15.29 4.70
CA GLY A 189 0.81 -16.61 4.14
C GLY A 189 0.79 -16.60 2.61
N LEU A 190 0.98 -17.77 2.01
CA LEU A 190 0.83 -17.94 0.57
C LEU A 190 -0.65 -18.03 0.19
N CYS A 191 -1.03 -17.43 -0.93
CA CYS A 191 -2.33 -17.69 -1.54
C CYS A 191 -2.43 -19.16 -1.96
N TRP A 192 -3.65 -19.68 -2.06
CA TRP A 192 -3.91 -21.12 -2.24
C TRP A 192 -3.14 -21.74 -3.43
N VAL A 193 -3.03 -21.02 -4.55
CA VAL A 193 -2.28 -21.45 -5.73
C VAL A 193 -0.79 -21.64 -5.42
N HIS A 194 -0.20 -20.73 -4.66
CA HIS A 194 1.22 -20.78 -4.31
C HIS A 194 1.50 -21.75 -3.18
N ALA A 195 0.58 -21.89 -2.23
CA ALA A 195 0.65 -22.92 -1.18
C ALA A 195 0.59 -24.33 -1.78
N GLU A 196 -0.32 -24.56 -2.74
CA GLU A 196 -0.47 -25.86 -3.41
C GLU A 196 0.80 -26.30 -4.15
N ARG A 197 1.54 -25.36 -4.77
CA ARG A 197 2.80 -25.66 -5.45
C ARG A 197 3.85 -26.28 -4.52
N ALA A 198 3.80 -26.00 -3.22
CA ALA A 198 4.71 -26.61 -2.25
C ALA A 198 4.33 -28.07 -1.93
N LEU A 199 3.04 -28.42 -2.03
CA LEU A 199 2.52 -29.77 -1.76
C LEU A 199 2.67 -30.73 -2.94
N ARG A 200 2.77 -30.19 -4.16
CA ARG A 200 2.98 -30.98 -5.39
C ARG A 200 4.45 -31.36 -5.65
N ARG A 201 5.35 -31.08 -4.70
CA ARG A 201 6.77 -31.46 -4.75
C ARG A 201 7.00 -32.75 -3.99
#